data_AF-A0A0G4G9J0-F1
#
_entry.id   AF-A0A0G4G9J0-F1
#
_cell.length_a   1.000
_cell.length_b   1.000
_cell.length_c   1.000
_cell.angle_alpha   90.00
_cell.angle_beta   90.00
_cell.angle_gamma   90.00
#
_symmetry.space_group_name_H-M   'P 1'
#
loop_
_entity.id
_entity.type
_entity.pdbx_description
1 polymer ?
#
loop_
_entity_poly.entity_id
_entity_poly.type
_entity_poly.pdbx_seq_one_letter_code
_entity_poly.pdbx_strand_id
1 'polypeptide(L)'
;MLVGGYVAFRRPNGRQDGTLQLFRHNNELRIIRENHPNFFIQLNPPLPHSDRPFHPFSQHHPFTHHAKPHDPPVRHRITWHPWSLGWETVLITHGPVDVSVSSMLKELMVVHRWRAVGGFTQSPAVVVRGGVHGVGGILARSPHAPLNGCSDKLTLEWADGECVQEHVLTSSNDPFIAWISFVIPQGNQDVRVTICTTEASAAGVPQDAPFAQRFTRTAAKVRRLPGSIDFFVFGVEAP
;
A
#
# COMPACT_ATOMS: atom_id res chain seq x y z
N MET A 1 18.18 -20.72 -3.32
CA MET A 1 16.98 -21.38 -2.79
C MET A 1 16.23 -20.35 -1.96
N LEU A 2 15.20 -19.72 -2.49
CA LEU A 2 14.39 -18.77 -1.71
C LEU A 2 13.31 -19.56 -0.99
N VAL A 3 13.45 -19.65 0.33
CA VAL A 3 12.53 -20.32 1.26
C VAL A 3 11.70 -19.22 1.89
N GLY A 4 10.52 -18.95 1.31
CA GLY A 4 9.58 -17.97 1.85
C GLY A 4 8.52 -18.62 2.73
N GLY A 5 8.03 -17.88 3.74
CA GLY A 5 6.90 -18.28 4.56
C GLY A 5 5.61 -18.47 3.73
N TYR A 6 4.70 -19.28 4.26
CA TYR A 6 3.38 -19.56 3.68
C TYR A 6 2.35 -18.59 4.27
N VAL A 7 1.59 -17.90 3.41
CA VAL A 7 0.42 -17.12 3.85
C VAL A 7 -0.82 -17.63 3.12
N ALA A 8 -1.77 -18.18 3.88
CA ALA A 8 -3.07 -18.57 3.34
C ALA A 8 -3.99 -17.35 3.22
N PHE A 9 -4.56 -17.13 2.05
CA PHE A 9 -5.66 -16.20 1.89
C PHE A 9 -6.96 -16.91 2.22
N ARG A 10 -7.72 -16.39 3.18
CA ARG A 10 -8.99 -16.98 3.63
C ARG A 10 -10.05 -15.92 3.79
N ARG A 11 -11.29 -16.28 3.48
CA ARG A 11 -12.49 -15.47 3.75
C ARG A 11 -13.03 -15.73 5.16
N PRO A 12 -13.91 -14.84 5.67
CA PRO A 12 -14.60 -15.06 6.94
C PRO A 12 -15.39 -16.37 7.01
N ASN A 13 -15.87 -16.89 5.86
CA ASN A 13 -16.58 -18.16 5.79
C ASN A 13 -15.67 -19.41 5.77
N GLY A 14 -14.36 -19.24 5.96
CA GLY A 14 -13.39 -20.34 5.97
C GLY A 14 -12.91 -20.81 4.59
N ARG A 15 -13.47 -20.29 3.49
CA ARG A 15 -13.00 -20.62 2.13
C ARG A 15 -11.58 -20.11 1.91
N GLN A 16 -10.73 -20.96 1.35
CA GLN A 16 -9.38 -20.61 0.93
C GLN A 16 -9.41 -19.99 -0.47
N ASP A 17 -8.74 -18.85 -0.62
CA ASP A 17 -8.68 -18.00 -1.82
C ASP A 17 -7.32 -18.06 -2.52
N GLY A 18 -6.43 -18.91 -2.02
CA GLY A 18 -5.06 -18.98 -2.48
C GLY A 18 -4.07 -19.17 -1.35
N THR A 19 -2.84 -19.45 -1.78
CA THR A 19 -1.66 -19.45 -0.93
C THR A 19 -0.62 -18.56 -1.57
N LEU A 20 -0.16 -17.58 -0.82
CA LEU A 20 1.06 -16.88 -1.14
C LEU A 20 2.27 -17.74 -0.74
N GLN A 21 3.07 -18.10 -1.72
CA GLN A 21 4.33 -18.79 -1.57
C GLN A 21 5.26 -18.34 -2.70
N LEU A 22 6.42 -17.80 -2.35
CA LEU A 22 7.46 -17.50 -3.34
C LEU A 22 8.22 -18.79 -3.69
N PHE A 23 8.16 -19.23 -4.95
CA PHE A 23 8.88 -20.41 -5.44
C PHE A 23 9.43 -20.20 -6.86
N ARG A 24 10.41 -21.02 -7.24
CA ARG A 24 11.00 -21.01 -8.59
C ARG A 24 10.38 -22.13 -9.44
N HIS A 25 9.94 -21.83 -10.66
CA HIS A 25 9.37 -22.78 -11.61
C HIS A 25 9.84 -22.44 -13.02
N ASN A 26 10.48 -23.38 -13.73
CA ASN A 26 10.99 -23.18 -15.10
C ASN A 26 11.82 -21.89 -15.28
N ASN A 27 12.72 -21.60 -14.34
CA ASN A 27 13.52 -20.37 -14.26
C ASN A 27 12.78 -19.06 -13.93
N GLU A 28 11.48 -19.11 -13.69
CA GLU A 28 10.68 -17.96 -13.27
C GLU A 28 10.42 -17.99 -11.76
N LEU A 29 10.19 -16.83 -11.16
CA LEU A 29 9.66 -16.73 -9.80
C LEU A 29 8.15 -16.60 -9.85
N ARG A 30 7.46 -17.32 -8.96
CA ARG A 30 6.00 -17.36 -8.84
C ARG A 30 5.59 -17.23 -7.39
N ILE A 31 4.38 -16.72 -7.17
CA ILE A 31 3.92 -16.30 -5.83
C ILE A 31 2.63 -17.01 -5.40
N ILE A 32 1.81 -17.50 -6.32
CA ILE A 32 0.56 -18.18 -5.97
C ILE A 32 0.63 -19.60 -6.53
N ARG A 33 0.51 -20.60 -5.63
CA ARG A 33 0.67 -22.02 -5.98
C ARG A 33 -0.51 -22.60 -6.75
N GLU A 34 -1.69 -21.98 -6.64
CA GLU A 34 -2.89 -22.40 -7.38
C GLU A 34 -2.72 -22.07 -8.86
N ASN A 35 -2.14 -23.04 -9.59
CA ASN A 35 -2.18 -23.42 -11.02
C ASN A 35 -2.68 -22.45 -12.10
N HIS A 36 -2.58 -21.13 -11.92
CA HIS A 36 -2.75 -20.19 -13.02
C HIS A 36 -1.39 -19.90 -13.67
N PRO A 37 -1.22 -20.17 -14.97
CA PRO A 37 0.05 -20.03 -15.67
C PRO A 37 0.55 -18.58 -15.78
N ASN A 38 -0.24 -17.59 -15.36
CA ASN A 38 -0.04 -16.18 -15.72
C ASN A 38 0.42 -15.25 -14.57
N PHE A 39 0.74 -15.79 -13.39
CA PHE A 39 1.20 -14.99 -12.24
C PHE A 39 2.71 -14.74 -12.29
N PHE A 40 3.14 -14.02 -13.32
CA PHE A 40 4.54 -13.65 -13.51
C PHE A 40 4.92 -12.45 -12.64
N ILE A 41 6.14 -12.50 -12.10
CA ILE A 41 6.82 -11.36 -11.50
C ILE A 41 8.12 -11.09 -12.25
N GLN A 42 8.43 -9.83 -12.46
CA GLN A 42 9.70 -9.38 -13.01
C GLN A 42 10.49 -8.70 -11.89
N LEU A 43 11.63 -9.27 -11.52
CA LEU A 43 12.56 -8.65 -10.58
C LEU A 43 13.41 -7.59 -11.29
N ASN A 44 13.74 -6.52 -10.58
CA ASN A 44 14.51 -5.39 -11.09
C ASN A 44 13.99 -4.90 -12.46
N PRO A 45 12.69 -4.56 -12.57
CA PRO A 45 12.20 -3.95 -13.80
C PRO A 45 12.96 -2.64 -14.05
N PRO A 46 13.12 -2.20 -15.30
CA PRO A 46 13.69 -0.90 -15.60
C PRO A 46 12.88 0.21 -14.92
N LEU A 47 13.57 1.12 -14.23
CA LEU A 47 13.03 2.26 -13.46
C LEU A 47 13.83 3.54 -13.77
N PRO A 48 13.19 4.73 -13.87
CA PRO A 48 11.74 4.93 -14.01
C PRO A 48 11.24 4.37 -15.35
N HIS A 49 9.92 4.30 -15.54
CA HIS A 49 9.36 3.94 -16.85
C HIS A 49 9.94 4.87 -17.93
N SER A 50 10.43 4.32 -19.05
CA SER A 50 11.20 5.06 -20.07
C SER A 50 10.44 6.24 -20.66
N ASP A 51 9.11 6.21 -20.59
CA ASP A 51 8.22 7.20 -21.19
C ASP A 51 7.90 8.36 -20.21
N ARG A 52 8.53 8.39 -19.02
CA ARG A 52 8.23 9.35 -17.95
C ARG A 52 9.48 10.12 -17.47
N PRO A 53 9.75 11.31 -18.04
CA PRO A 53 10.96 12.08 -17.73
C PRO A 53 10.93 12.80 -16.36
N PHE A 54 9.73 13.10 -15.83
CA PHE A 54 9.55 13.69 -14.51
C PHE A 54 8.80 12.72 -13.62
N HIS A 55 9.55 11.99 -12.82
CA HIS A 55 9.00 11.12 -11.80
C HIS A 55 9.30 11.78 -10.45
N PRO A 56 8.37 11.74 -9.46
CA PRO A 56 8.72 12.03 -8.06
C PRO A 56 9.88 11.15 -7.54
N PHE A 57 10.25 10.17 -8.36
CA PHE A 57 11.24 9.14 -8.17
C PHE A 57 12.25 9.09 -9.36
N SER A 58 12.72 10.21 -9.94
CA SER A 58 13.74 10.21 -11.03
C SER A 58 15.08 10.90 -10.71
N GLN A 59 16.14 10.38 -11.38
CA GLN A 59 17.59 10.69 -11.41
C GLN A 59 18.41 10.75 -10.10
N HIS A 60 17.84 11.11 -8.95
CA HIS A 60 18.50 11.05 -7.63
C HIS A 60 17.82 10.07 -6.69
N HIS A 61 17.51 8.90 -7.24
CA HIS A 61 16.32 8.21 -6.82
C HIS A 61 16.45 7.49 -5.47
N PRO A 62 15.69 7.85 -4.40
CA PRO A 62 15.83 7.17 -3.12
C PRO A 62 15.65 5.65 -3.19
N PHE A 63 14.82 5.10 -4.09
CA PHE A 63 14.72 3.63 -4.20
C PHE A 63 16.00 3.01 -4.77
N THR A 64 16.73 3.64 -5.69
CA THR A 64 18.00 3.05 -6.16
C THR A 64 19.06 3.14 -5.07
N HIS A 65 19.07 4.23 -4.28
CA HIS A 65 19.97 4.39 -3.14
C HIS A 65 19.62 3.50 -1.94
N HIS A 66 18.35 3.10 -1.80
CA HIS A 66 17.87 2.28 -0.68
C HIS A 66 17.55 0.84 -1.07
N ALA A 67 17.73 0.46 -2.33
CA ALA A 67 17.48 -0.89 -2.82
C ALA A 67 18.30 -1.90 -2.01
N LYS A 68 17.61 -2.86 -1.41
CA LYS A 68 18.26 -3.97 -0.72
C LYS A 68 18.52 -5.08 -1.73
N PRO A 69 19.76 -5.59 -1.88
CA PRO A 69 20.06 -6.64 -2.85
C PRO A 69 19.19 -7.91 -2.72
N HIS A 70 18.73 -8.21 -1.51
CA HIS A 70 17.88 -9.37 -1.21
C HIS A 70 16.37 -9.05 -1.22
N ASP A 71 15.98 -7.80 -1.47
CA ASP A 71 14.59 -7.36 -1.55
C ASP A 71 14.41 -6.36 -2.70
N PRO A 72 14.68 -6.80 -3.95
CA PRO A 72 14.74 -5.92 -5.11
C PRO A 72 13.34 -5.41 -5.52
N PRO A 73 13.26 -4.30 -6.27
CA PRO A 73 12.02 -3.87 -6.89
C PRO A 73 11.40 -4.97 -7.76
N VAL A 74 10.08 -5.01 -7.81
CA VAL A 74 9.33 -6.05 -8.52
C VAL A 74 8.17 -5.45 -9.29
N ARG A 75 7.97 -5.90 -10.52
CA ARG A 75 6.76 -5.65 -11.31
C ARG A 75 5.92 -6.91 -11.33
N HIS A 76 4.62 -6.77 -11.08
CA HIS A 76 3.67 -7.88 -11.20
C HIS A 76 2.38 -7.39 -11.86
N ARG A 77 1.56 -8.34 -12.32
CA ARG A 77 0.22 -8.08 -12.89
C ARG A 77 -0.88 -8.78 -12.11
N ILE A 78 -0.54 -9.28 -10.92
CA ILE A 78 -1.42 -10.07 -10.07
C ILE A 78 -2.35 -9.10 -9.33
N THR A 79 -3.67 -9.32 -9.40
CA THR A 79 -4.64 -8.59 -8.60
C THR A 79 -5.77 -9.50 -8.15
N TRP A 80 -6.58 -9.05 -7.20
CA TRP A 80 -7.81 -9.74 -6.84
C TRP A 80 -8.99 -9.20 -7.66
N HIS A 81 -9.68 -10.06 -8.37
CA HIS A 81 -10.83 -9.69 -9.18
C HIS A 81 -12.15 -10.05 -8.47
N PRO A 82 -12.99 -9.07 -8.09
CA PRO A 82 -14.21 -9.34 -7.31
C PRO A 82 -15.22 -10.24 -8.01
N TRP A 83 -15.33 -10.17 -9.33
CA TRP A 83 -16.36 -10.93 -10.07
C TRP A 83 -16.02 -12.41 -10.25
N SER A 84 -14.75 -12.74 -10.44
CA SER A 84 -14.28 -14.13 -10.50
C SER A 84 -13.96 -14.70 -9.13
N LEU A 85 -14.02 -13.87 -8.08
CA LEU A 85 -13.78 -14.25 -6.70
C LEU A 85 -12.41 -14.94 -6.53
N GLY A 86 -11.39 -14.42 -7.22
CA GLY A 86 -10.07 -15.04 -7.30
C GLY A 86 -8.96 -14.09 -7.72
N TRP A 87 -7.74 -14.61 -7.71
CA TRP A 87 -6.55 -13.95 -8.24
C TRP A 87 -6.54 -14.00 -9.77
N GLU A 88 -6.21 -12.88 -10.40
CA GLU A 88 -6.12 -12.77 -11.86
C GLU A 88 -4.91 -11.95 -12.29
N THR A 89 -4.53 -12.12 -13.55
CA THR A 89 -3.51 -11.31 -14.21
C THR A 89 -4.21 -10.19 -14.98
N VAL A 90 -3.98 -8.94 -14.61
CA VAL A 90 -4.58 -7.78 -15.28
C VAL A 90 -4.06 -7.68 -16.72
N LEU A 91 -4.95 -7.46 -17.69
CA LEU A 91 -4.62 -7.38 -19.12
C LEU A 91 -3.83 -6.13 -19.54
N ILE A 92 -3.62 -5.17 -18.65
CA ILE A 92 -2.79 -3.99 -18.92
C ILE A 92 -1.33 -4.37 -19.18
N THR A 93 -0.73 -3.75 -20.20
CA THR A 93 0.63 -4.08 -20.67
C THR A 93 1.69 -3.89 -19.57
N HIS A 94 1.45 -2.95 -18.65
CA HIS A 94 2.35 -2.63 -17.54
C HIS A 94 1.55 -2.69 -16.24
N GLY A 95 1.90 -3.62 -15.34
CA GLY A 95 1.38 -3.63 -13.97
C GLY A 95 2.19 -2.71 -13.04
N PRO A 96 1.74 -2.54 -11.79
CA PRO A 96 2.44 -1.73 -10.80
C PRO A 96 3.88 -2.22 -10.57
N VAL A 97 4.73 -1.30 -10.13
CA VAL A 97 6.08 -1.60 -9.68
C VAL A 97 6.18 -1.31 -8.19
N ASP A 98 6.35 -2.36 -7.41
CA ASP A 98 6.68 -2.25 -6.01
C ASP A 98 8.17 -2.01 -5.83
N VAL A 99 8.50 -1.19 -4.83
CA VAL A 99 9.88 -0.86 -4.48
C VAL A 99 10.67 -2.06 -3.96
N SER A 100 9.98 -3.13 -3.57
CA SER A 100 10.58 -4.35 -3.04
C SER A 100 9.64 -5.54 -3.18
N VAL A 101 10.20 -6.75 -3.16
CA VAL A 101 9.40 -7.99 -3.07
C VAL A 101 8.52 -7.95 -1.83
N SER A 102 9.05 -7.51 -0.68
CA SER A 102 8.28 -7.35 0.55
C SER A 102 7.09 -6.39 0.40
N SER A 103 7.25 -5.29 -0.35
CA SER A 103 6.16 -4.34 -0.60
C SER A 103 5.05 -4.96 -1.45
N MET A 104 5.40 -5.64 -2.54
CA MET A 104 4.43 -6.39 -3.35
C MET A 104 3.68 -7.44 -2.54
N LEU A 105 4.38 -8.18 -1.67
CA LEU A 105 3.72 -9.18 -0.82
C LEU A 105 2.67 -8.53 0.10
N LYS A 106 3.00 -7.37 0.68
CA LYS A 106 2.09 -6.60 1.53
C LYS A 106 0.94 -5.99 0.72
N GLU A 107 1.22 -5.49 -0.48
CA GLU A 107 0.21 -4.98 -1.42
C GLU A 107 -0.83 -6.06 -1.73
N LEU A 108 -0.38 -7.26 -2.09
CA LEU A 108 -1.29 -8.38 -2.38
C LEU A 108 -2.14 -8.73 -1.14
N MET A 109 -1.55 -8.73 0.06
CA MET A 109 -2.30 -8.94 1.30
C MET A 109 -3.35 -7.85 1.53
N VAL A 110 -3.01 -6.58 1.33
CA VAL A 110 -3.93 -5.44 1.47
C VAL A 110 -5.04 -5.51 0.43
N VAL A 111 -4.71 -5.78 -0.84
CA VAL A 111 -5.67 -5.94 -1.94
C VAL A 111 -6.64 -7.09 -1.69
N HIS A 112 -6.15 -8.26 -1.28
CA HIS A 112 -7.03 -9.38 -0.90
C HIS A 112 -7.96 -8.98 0.24
N ARG A 113 -7.39 -8.42 1.31
CA ARG A 113 -8.18 -8.04 2.48
C ARG A 113 -9.24 -6.99 2.11
N TRP A 114 -8.89 -6.00 1.30
CA TRP A 114 -9.80 -4.95 0.84
C TRP A 114 -10.90 -5.47 -0.09
N ARG A 115 -10.53 -6.24 -1.12
CA ARG A 115 -11.44 -6.64 -2.20
C ARG A 115 -12.21 -7.93 -1.92
N ALA A 116 -11.60 -8.90 -1.24
CA ALA A 116 -12.18 -10.22 -0.99
C ALA A 116 -12.95 -10.28 0.34
N VAL A 117 -12.45 -9.58 1.37
CA VAL A 117 -13.04 -9.60 2.70
C VAL A 117 -13.86 -8.35 3.01
N GLY A 118 -13.37 -7.18 2.58
CA GLY A 118 -14.06 -5.91 2.79
C GLY A 118 -14.07 -5.45 4.25
N GLY A 119 -15.09 -4.66 4.61
CA GLY A 119 -15.24 -4.09 5.95
C GLY A 119 -14.34 -2.88 6.22
N PHE A 120 -13.88 -2.21 5.15
CA PHE A 120 -13.12 -0.98 5.28
C PHE A 120 -14.01 0.25 5.18
N THR A 121 -13.69 1.23 6.01
CA THR A 121 -14.13 2.61 5.83
C THR A 121 -12.94 3.48 5.44
N GLN A 122 -13.16 4.37 4.50
CA GLN A 122 -12.17 5.34 4.03
C GLN A 122 -12.53 6.74 4.52
N SER A 123 -11.53 7.52 4.93
CA SER A 123 -11.70 8.95 5.17
C SER A 123 -11.95 9.69 3.84
N PRO A 124 -12.55 10.89 3.87
CA PRO A 124 -12.43 11.80 2.75
C PRO A 124 -10.96 12.00 2.36
N ALA A 125 -10.72 12.15 1.06
CA ALA A 125 -9.39 12.44 0.55
C ALA A 125 -9.03 13.89 0.83
N VAL A 126 -7.86 14.11 1.40
CA VAL A 126 -7.34 15.45 1.70
C VAL A 126 -6.17 15.72 0.76
N VAL A 127 -6.17 16.89 0.13
CA VAL A 127 -5.09 17.29 -0.78
C VAL A 127 -4.14 18.23 -0.04
N VAL A 128 -2.88 17.84 0.06
CA VAL A 128 -1.83 18.62 0.72
C VAL A 128 -0.77 19.02 -0.29
N ARG A 129 -0.45 20.31 -0.38
CA ARG A 129 0.66 20.77 -1.23
C ARG A 129 1.99 20.21 -0.70
N GLY A 130 2.73 19.48 -1.53
CA GLY A 130 3.94 18.75 -1.11
C GLY A 130 5.08 19.61 -0.56
N GLY A 131 5.10 20.90 -0.88
CA GLY A 131 6.05 21.88 -0.31
C GLY A 131 5.67 22.42 1.08
N VAL A 132 4.45 22.14 1.57
CA VAL A 132 3.95 22.67 2.84
C VAL A 132 4.18 21.66 3.96
N HIS A 133 4.81 22.13 5.04
CA HIS A 133 5.00 21.52 6.37
C HIS A 133 4.85 19.98 6.47
N GLY A 134 5.97 19.27 6.38
CA GLY A 134 6.13 17.89 6.89
C GLY A 134 5.90 16.77 5.89
N VAL A 135 4.99 16.92 4.92
CA VAL A 135 4.70 15.86 3.93
C VAL A 135 5.89 15.60 3.01
N GLY A 136 6.56 16.64 2.51
CA GLY A 136 7.78 16.47 1.73
C GLY A 136 8.88 15.69 2.47
N GLY A 137 8.99 15.88 3.78
CA GLY A 137 9.92 15.14 4.63
C GLY A 137 9.53 13.66 4.83
N ILE A 138 8.23 13.32 4.77
CA ILE A 138 7.75 11.93 4.82
C ILE A 138 8.04 11.21 3.49
N LEU A 139 7.85 11.92 2.38
CA LEU A 139 8.06 11.38 1.04
C LEU A 139 9.55 11.23 0.69
N ALA A 140 10.42 12.07 1.26
CA ALA A 140 11.87 11.96 1.09
C ALA A 140 12.52 10.80 1.88
N ARG A 141 11.78 10.13 2.77
CA ARG A 141 12.33 9.01 3.56
C ARG A 141 12.51 7.76 2.73
N SER A 142 13.38 6.88 3.23
CA SER A 142 13.59 5.56 2.65
C SER A 142 12.26 4.82 2.41
N PRO A 143 12.07 4.20 1.23
CA PRO A 143 10.90 3.35 0.94
C PRO A 143 10.71 2.19 1.92
N HIS A 144 11.76 1.79 2.63
CA HIS A 144 11.74 0.62 3.50
C HIS A 144 11.58 0.97 4.98
N ALA A 145 11.51 2.26 5.33
CA ALA A 145 11.38 2.72 6.70
C ALA A 145 9.95 3.22 6.95
N PRO A 146 9.17 2.53 7.81
CA PRO A 146 7.86 3.05 8.23
C PRO A 146 8.01 4.35 9.04
N LEU A 147 6.91 5.11 9.13
CA LEU A 147 6.85 6.24 10.06
C LEU A 147 6.89 5.75 11.50
N ASN A 148 7.34 6.61 12.40
CA ASN A 148 7.32 6.30 13.84
C ASN A 148 5.88 5.98 14.26
N GLY A 149 5.70 4.82 14.91
CA GLY A 149 4.39 4.33 15.34
C GLY A 149 3.65 3.46 14.30
N CYS A 150 4.15 3.37 13.06
CA CYS A 150 3.65 2.44 12.06
C CYS A 150 4.35 1.09 12.17
N SER A 151 3.60 0.02 11.97
CA SER A 151 4.11 -1.36 11.96
C SER A 151 4.85 -1.69 10.67
N ASP A 152 4.37 -1.13 9.55
CA ASP A 152 4.88 -1.45 8.22
C ASP A 152 4.68 -0.30 7.22
N LYS A 153 5.37 -0.39 6.08
CA LYS A 153 5.31 0.49 4.93
C LYS A 153 5.29 -0.33 3.64
N LEU A 154 4.45 0.08 2.71
CA LEU A 154 4.54 -0.35 1.32
C LEU A 154 4.64 0.88 0.42
N THR A 155 5.34 0.72 -0.68
CA THR A 155 5.51 1.79 -1.66
C THR A 155 5.51 1.15 -3.05
N LEU A 156 4.73 1.75 -3.95
CA LEU A 156 4.65 1.30 -5.32
C LEU A 156 4.37 2.47 -6.26
N GLU A 157 4.67 2.25 -7.53
CA GLU A 157 4.24 3.08 -8.64
C GLU A 157 3.14 2.33 -9.40
N TRP A 158 1.98 2.96 -9.57
CA TRP A 158 0.91 2.44 -10.42
C TRP A 158 1.25 2.58 -11.90
N ALA A 159 0.52 1.85 -12.74
CA ALA A 159 0.74 1.83 -14.17
C ALA A 159 0.57 3.21 -14.84
N ASP A 160 -0.21 4.11 -14.24
CA ASP A 160 -0.43 5.49 -14.66
C ASP A 160 0.63 6.48 -14.14
N GLY A 161 1.54 6.03 -13.28
CA GLY A 161 2.66 6.82 -12.76
C GLY A 161 2.36 7.55 -11.48
N GLU A 162 1.15 7.37 -10.93
CA GLU A 162 0.90 7.76 -9.56
C GLU A 162 1.75 6.89 -8.64
N CYS A 163 2.42 7.53 -7.68
CA CYS A 163 3.11 6.77 -6.65
C CYS A 163 2.28 6.76 -5.38
N VAL A 164 2.26 5.59 -4.76
CA VAL A 164 1.59 5.35 -3.51
C VAL A 164 2.61 4.97 -2.46
N GLN A 165 2.56 5.66 -1.33
CA GLN A 165 3.23 5.28 -0.10
C GLN A 165 2.18 5.04 0.95
N GLU A 166 2.04 3.80 1.42
CA GLU A 166 1.14 3.48 2.53
C GLU A 166 1.92 3.11 3.76
N HIS A 167 1.40 3.55 4.91
CA HIS A 167 1.94 3.22 6.22
C HIS A 167 0.89 2.54 7.06
N VAL A 168 1.17 1.30 7.46
CA VAL A 168 0.27 0.49 8.27
C VAL A 168 0.36 0.97 9.72
N LEU A 169 -0.75 1.48 10.25
CA LEU A 169 -0.88 2.07 11.60
C LEU A 169 -1.03 0.99 12.68
N THR A 170 -1.48 -0.20 12.28
CA THR A 170 -1.82 -1.32 13.14
C THR A 170 -0.87 -2.50 12.92
N SER A 171 -0.46 -3.13 14.00
CA SER A 171 0.25 -4.41 13.98
C SER A 171 -0.72 -5.59 13.95
N SER A 172 -0.20 -6.81 13.83
CA SER A 172 -0.99 -8.04 13.98
C SER A 172 -1.62 -8.21 15.37
N ASN A 173 -1.16 -7.46 16.38
CA ASN A 173 -1.71 -7.48 17.73
C ASN A 173 -2.91 -6.53 17.90
N ASP A 174 -3.14 -5.64 16.93
CA ASP A 174 -4.31 -4.78 16.94
C ASP A 174 -5.54 -5.56 16.42
N PRO A 175 -6.74 -5.36 16.99
CA PRO A 175 -7.94 -6.10 16.60
C PRO A 175 -8.62 -5.54 15.33
N PHE A 176 -7.99 -4.58 14.67
CA PHE A 176 -8.45 -3.97 13.43
C PHE A 176 -7.23 -3.58 12.60
N ILE A 177 -7.45 -3.40 11.29
CA ILE A 177 -6.40 -2.97 10.36
C ILE A 177 -6.65 -1.51 10.03
N ALA A 178 -5.60 -0.69 10.09
CA ALA A 178 -5.65 0.68 9.59
C ALA A 178 -4.33 1.06 8.91
N TRP A 179 -4.42 1.88 7.88
CA TRP A 179 -3.28 2.49 7.22
C TRP A 179 -3.60 3.90 6.73
N ILE A 180 -2.55 4.67 6.51
CA ILE A 180 -2.60 5.98 5.84
C ILE A 180 -1.90 5.85 4.49
N SER A 181 -2.54 6.35 3.43
CA SER A 181 -2.06 6.29 2.06
C SER A 181 -1.76 7.70 1.56
N PHE A 182 -0.55 7.89 1.03
CA PHE A 182 -0.07 9.10 0.38
C PHE A 182 0.03 8.80 -1.12
N VAL A 183 -0.86 9.39 -1.92
CA VAL A 183 -0.88 9.25 -3.37
C VAL A 183 -0.32 10.53 -3.98
N ILE A 184 0.73 10.39 -4.77
CA ILE A 184 1.40 11.49 -5.47
C ILE A 184 1.05 11.36 -6.96
N PRO A 185 0.16 12.21 -7.48
CA PRO A 185 -0.22 12.18 -8.88
C PRO A 185 0.98 12.53 -9.78
N GLN A 186 0.99 11.97 -10.99
CA GLN A 186 2.03 12.31 -11.95
C GLN A 186 1.99 13.81 -12.31
N GLY A 187 3.14 14.48 -12.23
CA GLY A 187 3.29 15.88 -12.64
C GLY A 187 2.66 16.91 -11.69
N ASN A 188 2.11 16.49 -10.55
CA ASN A 188 1.60 17.38 -9.52
C ASN A 188 2.45 17.26 -8.24
N GLN A 189 2.66 18.38 -7.56
CA GLN A 189 3.28 18.41 -6.23
C GLN A 189 2.27 18.17 -5.11
N ASP A 190 0.97 18.17 -5.41
CA ASP A 190 -0.06 17.84 -4.44
C ASP A 190 -0.03 16.36 -4.06
N VAL A 191 -0.24 16.09 -2.79
CA VAL A 191 -0.27 14.75 -2.21
C VAL A 191 -1.68 14.51 -1.71
N ARG A 192 -2.35 13.49 -2.25
CA ARG A 192 -3.64 13.05 -1.76
C ARG A 192 -3.42 12.09 -0.59
N VAL A 193 -3.94 12.47 0.57
CA VAL A 193 -3.87 11.69 1.80
C VAL A 193 -5.23 11.07 2.09
N THR A 194 -5.24 9.77 2.34
CA THR A 194 -6.46 9.03 2.74
C THR A 194 -6.12 8.08 3.88
N ILE A 195 -7.12 7.78 4.70
CA ILE A 195 -7.00 6.80 5.78
C ILE A 195 -8.03 5.72 5.56
N CYS A 196 -7.59 4.47 5.69
CA CYS A 196 -8.41 3.28 5.58
C CYS A 196 -8.40 2.55 6.91
N THR A 197 -9.56 2.08 7.37
CA THR A 197 -9.67 1.31 8.62
C THR A 197 -10.78 0.27 8.59
N THR A 198 -10.57 -0.85 9.29
CA THR A 198 -11.63 -1.82 9.64
C THR A 198 -12.13 -1.66 11.06
N GLU A 199 -11.76 -0.58 11.76
CA GLU A 199 -12.30 -0.27 13.07
C GLU A 199 -13.83 -0.12 12.99
N ALA A 200 -14.55 -0.71 13.93
CA ALA A 200 -15.99 -0.49 14.03
C ALA A 200 -16.27 0.96 14.43
N SER A 201 -17.28 1.58 13.81
CA SER A 201 -17.70 2.93 14.20
C SER A 201 -18.07 2.96 15.68
N ALA A 202 -17.69 4.03 16.38
CA ALA A 202 -18.04 4.26 17.77
C ALA A 202 -19.57 4.20 17.96
N ALA A 203 -20.00 3.50 19.02
CA ALA A 203 -21.40 3.32 19.33
C ALA A 203 -22.07 4.67 19.62
N GLY A 204 -23.27 4.88 19.05
CA GLY A 204 -24.04 6.12 19.23
C GLY A 204 -23.54 7.32 18.43
N VAL A 205 -22.50 7.16 17.59
CA VAL A 205 -22.01 8.23 16.72
C VAL A 205 -22.72 8.18 15.36
N PRO A 206 -23.32 9.30 14.88
CA PRO A 206 -23.96 9.37 13.57
C PRO A 206 -23.02 8.99 12.42
N GLN A 207 -23.58 8.43 11.34
CA GLN A 207 -22.78 8.00 10.18
C GLN A 207 -22.08 9.16 9.46
N ASP A 208 -22.65 10.36 9.51
CA ASP A 208 -22.13 11.61 8.94
C ASP A 208 -21.17 12.36 9.89
N ALA A 209 -20.96 11.86 11.11
CA ALA A 209 -20.02 12.47 12.03
C ALA A 209 -18.57 12.43 11.49
N PRO A 210 -17.71 13.37 11.91
CA PRO A 210 -16.30 13.40 11.52
C PRO A 210 -15.60 12.06 11.70
N PHE A 211 -14.70 11.72 10.77
CA PHE A 211 -13.98 10.44 10.78
C PHE A 211 -13.30 10.14 12.13
N ALA A 212 -12.70 11.17 12.77
CA ALA A 212 -12.05 11.04 14.07
C ALA A 212 -12.99 10.63 15.22
N GLN A 213 -14.28 10.99 15.11
CA GLN A 213 -15.29 10.66 16.12
C GLN A 213 -15.82 9.24 15.90
N ARG A 214 -15.97 8.83 14.63
CA ARG A 214 -16.38 7.47 14.27
C ARG A 214 -15.30 6.44 14.55
N PHE A 215 -14.03 6.74 14.27
CA PHE A 215 -12.92 5.78 14.35
C PHE A 215 -11.83 6.27 15.31
N THR A 216 -12.17 6.28 16.60
CA THR A 216 -11.35 6.93 17.64
C THR A 216 -9.98 6.29 17.81
N ARG A 217 -9.84 4.98 17.65
CA ARG A 217 -8.57 4.26 17.81
C ARG A 217 -7.66 4.47 16.60
N THR A 218 -8.24 4.48 15.41
CA THR A 218 -7.55 4.86 14.17
C THR A 218 -7.05 6.29 14.27
N ALA A 219 -7.91 7.21 14.70
CA ALA A 219 -7.54 8.60 14.88
C ALA A 219 -6.42 8.79 15.92
N ALA A 220 -6.48 8.07 17.04
CA ALA A 220 -5.42 8.10 18.04
C ALA A 220 -4.07 7.60 17.51
N LYS A 221 -4.05 6.65 16.56
CA LYS A 221 -2.80 6.19 15.91
C LYS A 221 -2.26 7.22 14.93
N VAL A 222 -3.12 7.86 14.15
CA VAL A 222 -2.76 8.94 13.21
C VAL A 222 -2.14 10.11 13.96
N ARG A 223 -2.68 10.45 15.14
CA ARG A 223 -2.16 11.52 16.01
C ARG A 223 -0.77 11.32 16.57
N ARG A 224 -0.24 10.11 16.47
CA ARG A 224 1.12 9.80 16.91
C ARG A 224 2.12 9.90 15.77
N LEU A 225 1.66 10.07 14.54
CA LEU A 225 2.54 10.17 13.40
C LEU A 225 3.29 11.51 13.44
N PRO A 226 4.57 11.52 13.05
CA PRO A 226 5.32 12.76 12.97
C PRO A 226 4.82 13.64 11.82
N GLY A 227 4.78 14.95 12.06
CA GLY A 227 4.31 15.96 11.10
C GLY A 227 2.85 16.35 11.30
N SER A 228 2.42 17.47 10.73
CA SER A 228 1.08 18.06 10.87
C SER A 228 -0.07 17.24 10.23
N ILE A 229 0.07 15.92 10.11
CA ILE A 229 -0.91 15.02 9.46
C ILE A 229 -2.29 15.14 10.14
N ASP A 230 -2.32 15.36 11.44
CA ASP A 230 -3.57 15.52 12.20
C ASP A 230 -4.43 16.68 11.74
N PHE A 231 -3.80 17.81 11.42
CA PHE A 231 -4.50 19.01 10.96
C PHE A 231 -5.22 18.74 9.65
N PHE A 232 -4.56 18.04 8.73
CA PHE A 232 -5.11 17.74 7.41
C PHE A 232 -6.28 16.77 7.49
N VAL A 233 -6.19 15.75 8.35
CA VAL A 233 -7.14 14.64 8.37
C VAL A 233 -8.38 14.94 9.23
N PHE A 234 -8.21 15.66 10.34
CA PHE A 234 -9.29 15.84 11.32
C PHE A 234 -9.92 17.24 11.31
N GLY A 235 -9.48 18.12 10.39
CA GLY A 235 -10.08 19.44 10.21
C GLY A 235 -9.98 20.32 11.45
N VAL A 236 -9.00 20.07 12.32
CA VAL A 236 -8.68 21.01 13.40
C VAL A 236 -7.98 22.18 12.70
N GLU A 237 -8.56 23.38 12.76
CA GLU A 237 -7.87 24.59 12.30
C GLU A 237 -6.49 24.67 12.98
N ALA A 238 -5.45 24.97 12.20
CA ALA A 238 -4.14 25.27 12.78
C ALA A 238 -4.27 26.49 13.70
N PRO A 239 -3.67 26.49 14.91
CA PRO A 239 -3.63 27.66 15.77
C PRO A 239 -2.87 28.83 15.13
#